data_AF-N9Q5S8-F1
#
_entry.id   AF-N9Q5S8-F1
#
_cell.length_a   1.000
_cell.length_b   1.000
_cell.length_c   1.000
_cell.angle_alpha   90.00
_cell.angle_beta   90.00
_cell.angle_gamma   90.00
#
_symmetry.space_group_name_H-M   'P 1'
#
loop_
_entity.id
_entity.type
_entity.pdbx_description
1 polymer ?
#
loop_
_entity_poly.entity_id
_entity_poly.type
_entity_poly.pdbx_seq_one_letter_code
_entity_poly.pdbx_strand_id
1 'polypeptide(L)'
;MTWIIILIVIFFIAVLVLGNAKKGKNGAARNPIKGKRILTMNEQPTFLRLREALPEHIVLAQVSFSAFMTAQGYSTRNLFNRKVADFVVLDKQFNIVAIVELDDSSHKGKEDKDADRDGLIIEAGHRIIRYQRTPDIDQVKKDFGIICIETTTIESETPDKTSLVSEAFIFETESNEQKTL
;
A
#
# COMPACT_ATOMS: atom_id res chain seq x y z
N MET A 1 77.27 -0.79 -6.33
CA MET A 1 76.09 -0.48 -7.18
C MET A 1 74.99 -1.53 -7.08
N THR A 2 75.29 -2.81 -7.23
CA THR A 2 74.30 -3.91 -7.09
C THR A 2 73.59 -3.97 -5.73
N TRP A 3 74.31 -3.78 -4.63
CA TRP A 3 73.75 -3.78 -3.27
C TRP A 3 72.75 -2.63 -3.02
N ILE A 4 72.95 -1.47 -3.64
CA ILE A 4 72.06 -0.31 -3.53
C ILE A 4 70.73 -0.60 -4.26
N ILE A 5 70.81 -1.25 -5.43
CA ILE A 5 69.63 -1.64 -6.22
C ILE A 5 68.79 -2.67 -5.46
N ILE A 6 69.42 -3.65 -4.81
CA ILE A 6 68.72 -4.67 -4.01
C ILE A 6 67.98 -4.03 -2.83
N LEU A 7 68.59 -3.07 -2.13
CA LEU A 7 67.95 -2.35 -1.02
C LEU A 7 66.73 -1.53 -1.47
N ILE A 8 66.81 -0.87 -2.63
CA ILE A 8 65.69 -0.09 -3.18
C ILE A 8 64.52 -1.00 -3.56
N VAL A 9 64.79 -2.17 -4.16
CA VAL A 9 63.75 -3.14 -4.54
C VAL A 9 63.06 -3.72 -3.30
N ILE A 10 63.82 -4.07 -2.27
CA ILE A 10 63.27 -4.59 -1.00
C ILE A 10 62.41 -3.51 -0.32
N PHE A 11 62.86 -2.26 -0.31
CA PHE A 11 62.10 -1.14 0.23
C PHE A 11 60.78 -0.92 -0.54
N PHE A 12 60.82 -1.00 -1.87
CA PHE A 12 59.63 -0.84 -2.72
C PHE A 12 58.60 -1.96 -2.51
N ILE A 13 59.07 -3.21 -2.38
CA ILE A 13 58.22 -4.36 -2.06
C ILE A 13 57.62 -4.22 -0.66
N ALA A 14 58.42 -3.80 0.34
CA ALA A 14 57.92 -3.57 1.69
C ALA A 14 56.83 -2.50 1.72
N VAL A 15 57.01 -1.39 1.00
CA VAL A 15 55.99 -0.33 0.88
C VAL A 15 54.73 -0.83 0.18
N LEU A 16 54.84 -1.64 -0.88
CA LEU A 16 53.69 -2.24 -1.56
C LEU A 16 52.91 -3.20 -0.67
N VAL A 17 53.61 -4.05 0.10
CA VAL A 17 53.00 -5.01 1.02
C VAL A 17 52.35 -4.28 2.20
N LEU A 18 53.01 -3.27 2.79
CA LEU A 18 52.44 -2.47 3.88
C LEU A 18 51.26 -1.59 3.43
N GLY A 19 51.30 -1.05 2.20
CA GLY A 19 50.22 -0.25 1.60
C GLY A 19 48.95 -1.07 1.39
N ASN A 20 49.08 -2.34 1.02
CA ASN A 20 47.94 -3.25 0.84
C ASN A 20 47.43 -3.88 2.15
N ALA A 21 48.27 -4.00 3.19
CA ALA A 21 47.89 -4.55 4.49
C ALA A 21 46.95 -3.65 5.30
N LYS A 22 46.89 -2.34 5.01
CA LYS A 22 45.97 -1.39 5.69
C LYS A 22 44.53 -1.42 5.19
N LYS A 23 44.19 -2.31 4.26
CA LYS A 23 42.78 -2.60 3.91
C LYS A 23 42.20 -3.68 4.83
N GLY A 24 42.48 -3.56 6.12
CA GLY A 24 41.83 -4.31 7.18
C GLY A 24 40.35 -3.94 7.18
N LYS A 25 39.50 -4.97 7.10
CA LYS A 25 38.05 -4.88 7.11
C LYS A 25 37.57 -3.97 8.25
N ASN A 26 37.22 -2.73 7.94
CA ASN A 26 36.31 -1.94 8.76
C ASN A 26 34.95 -2.64 8.66
N GLY A 27 34.74 -3.67 9.47
CA GLY A 27 33.42 -4.23 9.73
C GLY A 27 32.62 -3.14 10.43
N ALA A 28 32.05 -2.23 9.64
CA ALA A 28 31.22 -1.15 10.15
C ALA A 28 30.16 -1.78 11.04
N ALA A 29 30.19 -1.42 12.34
CA ALA A 29 29.21 -1.89 13.30
C ALA A 29 27.81 -1.59 12.73
N ARG A 30 26.98 -2.64 12.62
CA ARG A 30 25.65 -2.51 12.03
C ARG A 30 24.83 -1.53 12.87
N ASN A 31 24.26 -0.51 12.24
CA ASN A 31 23.32 0.38 12.91
C ASN A 31 22.14 -0.42 13.49
N PRO A 32 21.64 -0.06 14.69
CA PRO A 32 20.54 -0.76 15.32
C PRO A 32 19.28 -0.66 14.46
N ILE A 33 18.62 -1.80 14.28
CA ILE A 33 17.32 -1.86 13.59
C ILE A 33 16.25 -1.37 14.57
N LYS A 34 15.41 -0.45 14.12
CA LYS A 34 14.29 0.09 14.90
C LYS A 34 12.99 -0.13 14.14
N GLY A 35 11.92 -0.49 14.85
CA GLY A 35 10.58 -0.50 14.30
C GLY A 35 10.11 0.91 13.95
N LYS A 36 9.23 1.01 12.95
CA LYS A 36 8.54 2.24 12.57
C LYS A 36 7.05 1.97 12.37
N ARG A 37 6.23 3.02 12.41
CA ARG A 37 4.82 2.94 11.98
C ARG A 37 4.76 2.54 10.51
N ILE A 38 3.74 1.76 10.15
CA ILE A 38 3.49 1.38 8.76
C ILE A 38 2.98 2.60 8.00
N LEU A 39 1.94 3.26 8.53
CA LEU A 39 1.34 4.46 7.95
C LEU A 39 1.80 5.73 8.68
N THR A 40 1.95 6.81 7.91
CA THR A 40 2.20 8.15 8.44
C THR A 40 0.96 8.74 9.12
N MET A 41 1.08 9.90 9.77
CA MET A 41 -0.06 10.58 10.40
C MET A 41 -1.08 11.10 9.37
N ASN A 42 -0.65 11.38 8.15
CA ASN A 42 -1.51 11.87 7.07
C ASN A 42 -2.14 10.71 6.28
N GLU A 43 -1.45 9.57 6.18
CA GLU A 43 -1.97 8.35 5.54
C GLU A 43 -3.07 7.68 6.35
N GLN A 44 -2.95 7.61 7.69
CA GLN A 44 -3.93 6.95 8.55
C GLN A 44 -5.38 7.43 8.34
N PRO A 45 -5.70 8.75 8.40
CA PRO A 45 -7.05 9.21 8.16
C PRO A 45 -7.49 8.99 6.71
N THR A 46 -6.59 9.12 5.74
CA THR A 46 -6.89 8.85 4.32
C THR A 46 -7.28 7.39 4.10
N PHE A 47 -6.56 6.44 4.70
CA PHE A 47 -6.88 5.02 4.66
C PHE A 47 -8.31 4.75 5.19
N LEU A 48 -8.66 5.36 6.32
CA LEU A 48 -9.99 5.21 6.91
C LEU A 48 -11.08 5.77 5.98
N ARG A 49 -10.85 6.94 5.38
CA ARG A 49 -11.79 7.54 4.42
C ARG A 49 -11.96 6.72 3.15
N LEU A 50 -10.88 6.15 2.61
CA LEU A 50 -10.97 5.23 1.47
C LEU A 50 -11.82 4.01 1.81
N ARG A 51 -11.58 3.38 2.98
CA ARG A 51 -12.33 2.19 3.41
C ARG A 51 -13.80 2.48 3.67
N GLU A 52 -14.11 3.65 4.21
CA GLU A 52 -15.49 4.08 4.47
C GLU A 52 -16.25 4.44 3.18
N ALA A 53 -15.58 5.13 2.25
CA ALA A 53 -16.17 5.52 0.97
C ALA A 53 -16.33 4.35 0.00
N LEU A 54 -15.47 3.32 0.10
CA LEU A 54 -15.37 2.20 -0.83
C LEU A 54 -15.61 0.86 -0.12
N PRO A 55 -16.79 0.62 0.48
CA PRO A 55 -17.04 -0.57 1.30
C PRO A 55 -16.92 -1.89 0.51
N GLU A 56 -17.18 -1.84 -0.80
CA GLU A 56 -17.12 -3.00 -1.68
C GLU A 56 -15.72 -3.25 -2.28
N HIS A 57 -14.73 -2.42 -1.95
CA HIS A 57 -13.36 -2.51 -2.47
C HIS A 57 -12.37 -2.96 -1.39
N ILE A 58 -11.23 -3.49 -1.84
CA ILE A 58 -10.11 -3.85 -0.97
C ILE A 58 -9.07 -2.73 -1.05
N VAL A 59 -8.69 -2.16 0.09
CA VAL A 59 -7.65 -1.13 0.17
C VAL A 59 -6.38 -1.74 0.77
N LEU A 60 -5.32 -1.81 -0.03
CA LEU A 60 -3.98 -2.18 0.42
C LEU A 60 -3.16 -0.91 0.67
N ALA A 61 -2.32 -0.91 1.69
CA ALA A 61 -1.47 0.24 2.02
C ALA A 61 0.02 -0.11 1.95
N GLN A 62 0.85 0.87 1.59
CA GLN A 62 2.32 0.74 1.48
C GLN A 62 2.72 -0.41 0.53
N VAL A 63 2.16 -0.42 -0.68
CA VAL A 63 2.38 -1.50 -1.67
C VAL A 63 3.58 -1.16 -2.55
N SER A 64 4.60 -2.04 -2.60
CA SER A 64 5.75 -1.83 -3.48
C SER A 64 5.32 -1.86 -4.96
N PHE A 65 5.89 -0.99 -5.79
CA PHE A 65 5.60 -0.99 -7.24
C PHE A 65 5.95 -2.34 -7.89
N SER A 66 6.99 -3.02 -7.38
CA SER A 66 7.35 -4.37 -7.85
C SER A 66 6.28 -5.44 -7.59
N ALA A 67 5.24 -5.15 -6.81
CA ALA A 67 4.13 -6.07 -6.59
C ALA A 67 3.09 -6.02 -7.72
N PHE A 68 3.01 -4.90 -8.46
CA PHE A 68 2.02 -4.68 -9.52
C PHE A 68 2.60 -4.19 -10.85
N MET A 69 3.92 -4.08 -10.95
CA MET A 69 4.66 -3.69 -12.15
C MET A 69 5.81 -4.66 -12.40
N THR A 70 6.08 -4.90 -13.69
CA THR A 70 7.23 -5.70 -14.14
C THR A 70 7.85 -5.07 -15.38
N ALA A 71 9.12 -5.35 -15.61
CA ALA A 71 9.85 -4.89 -16.79
C ALA A 71 10.97 -5.88 -17.15
N GLN A 72 11.33 -5.91 -18.43
CA GLN A 72 12.49 -6.65 -18.90
C GLN A 72 13.77 -5.86 -18.61
N GLY A 73 14.78 -6.53 -18.05
CA GLY A 73 16.08 -5.94 -17.76
C GLY A 73 16.17 -5.20 -16.42
N TYR A 74 17.36 -5.25 -15.83
CA TYR A 74 17.64 -4.67 -14.51
C TYR A 74 17.59 -3.13 -14.50
N SER A 75 17.99 -2.48 -15.60
CA SER A 75 18.00 -1.02 -15.73
C SER A 75 16.59 -0.44 -15.55
N THR A 76 15.61 -0.97 -16.29
CA THR A 76 14.22 -0.53 -16.22
C THR A 76 13.59 -0.89 -14.87
N ARG A 77 13.86 -2.08 -14.35
CA ARG A 77 13.32 -2.50 -13.03
C ARG A 77 13.81 -1.61 -11.88
N ASN A 78 15.03 -1.06 -11.98
CA ASN A 78 15.55 -0.10 -11.01
C ASN A 78 14.79 1.22 -10.96
N LEU A 79 14.01 1.55 -12.00
CA LEU A 79 13.17 2.75 -11.99
C LEU A 79 12.09 2.66 -10.91
N PHE A 80 11.56 1.47 -10.60
CA PHE A 80 10.44 1.32 -9.67
C PHE A 80 10.68 0.38 -8.48
N ASN A 81 11.77 -0.40 -8.45
CA ASN A 81 11.96 -1.42 -7.40
C ASN A 81 12.07 -0.90 -5.96
N ARG A 82 12.36 0.40 -5.78
CA ARG A 82 12.42 1.07 -4.46
C ARG A 82 11.23 1.98 -4.20
N LYS A 83 10.26 2.02 -5.12
CA LYS A 83 9.04 2.83 -5.01
C LYS A 83 7.93 2.02 -4.33
N VAL A 84 7.16 2.70 -3.50
CA VAL A 84 6.03 2.17 -2.73
C VAL A 84 4.87 3.13 -2.90
N ALA A 85 3.70 2.64 -3.31
CA ALA A 85 2.46 3.38 -3.36
C ALA A 85 1.85 3.50 -1.97
N ASP A 86 1.23 4.64 -1.68
CA ASP A 86 0.57 4.86 -0.39
C ASP A 86 -0.61 3.91 -0.24
N PHE A 87 -1.49 3.86 -1.25
CA PHE A 87 -2.57 2.89 -1.32
C PHE A 87 -2.80 2.32 -2.72
N VAL A 88 -3.28 1.08 -2.75
CA VAL A 88 -3.77 0.41 -3.96
C VAL A 88 -5.18 -0.07 -3.68
N VAL A 89 -6.13 0.40 -4.47
CA VAL A 89 -7.54 0.02 -4.38
C VAL A 89 -7.82 -1.06 -5.40
N LEU A 90 -8.38 -2.18 -4.93
CA LEU A 90 -8.76 -3.32 -5.75
C LEU A 90 -10.27 -3.53 -5.74
N ASP A 91 -10.78 -4.16 -6.79
CA ASP A 91 -12.11 -4.76 -6.80
C ASP A 91 -12.13 -6.10 -6.02
N LYS A 92 -13.30 -6.75 -5.95
CA LYS A 92 -13.46 -8.05 -5.28
C LYS A 92 -12.74 -9.21 -5.97
N GLN A 93 -12.31 -9.01 -7.21
CA GLN A 93 -11.56 -9.97 -8.02
C GLN A 93 -10.05 -9.71 -7.96
N PHE A 94 -9.60 -8.78 -7.11
CA PHE A 94 -8.20 -8.36 -6.95
C PHE A 94 -7.61 -7.65 -8.17
N ASN A 95 -8.43 -7.09 -9.06
CA ASN A 95 -7.95 -6.20 -10.11
C ASN A 95 -7.73 -4.80 -9.54
N ILE A 96 -6.67 -4.14 -9.99
CA ILE A 96 -6.36 -2.77 -9.58
C ILE A 96 -7.36 -1.81 -10.21
N VAL A 97 -8.09 -1.08 -9.37
CA VAL A 97 -9.02 -0.01 -9.78
C VAL A 97 -8.28 1.32 -9.87
N ALA A 98 -7.47 1.63 -8.85
CA ALA A 98 -6.63 2.83 -8.83
C ALA A 98 -5.48 2.71 -7.84
N ILE A 99 -4.38 3.40 -8.15
CA ILE A 99 -3.32 3.74 -7.21
C ILE A 99 -3.67 5.09 -6.58
N VAL A 100 -3.62 5.20 -5.27
CA VAL A 100 -3.89 6.45 -4.55
C VAL A 100 -2.61 6.93 -3.87
N GLU A 101 -2.24 8.17 -4.15
CA GLU A 101 -1.04 8.84 -3.61
C GLU A 101 -1.45 10.06 -2.77
N LEU A 102 -0.75 10.28 -1.67
CA LEU A 102 -0.95 11.43 -0.80
C LEU A 102 0.22 12.41 -0.98
N ASP A 103 -0.08 13.59 -1.48
CA ASP A 103 0.91 14.66 -1.61
C ASP A 103 1.08 15.33 -0.25
N ASP A 104 2.26 15.21 0.38
CA ASP A 104 2.52 15.99 1.58
C ASP A 104 2.91 17.41 1.18
N SER A 105 2.31 18.41 1.82
CA SER A 105 2.58 19.84 1.58
C SER A 105 4.06 20.28 1.75
N SER A 106 4.97 19.37 2.07
CA SER A 106 6.41 19.59 2.21
C SER A 106 7.21 19.57 0.88
N HIS A 107 6.55 19.43 -0.27
CA HIS A 107 7.21 19.26 -1.59
C HIS A 107 7.59 20.55 -2.34
N LYS A 108 8.29 21.50 -1.71
CA LYS A 108 9.00 22.54 -2.50
C LYS A 108 10.26 21.94 -3.13
N GLY A 109 10.28 21.80 -4.46
CA GLY A 109 11.47 21.43 -5.25
C GLY A 109 11.64 19.94 -5.59
N LYS A 110 10.55 19.14 -5.58
CA LYS A 110 10.56 17.72 -6.00
C LYS A 110 9.61 17.38 -7.16
N GLU A 111 9.01 18.40 -7.77
CA GLU A 111 7.99 18.28 -8.83
C GLU A 111 8.42 17.33 -9.97
N ASP A 112 9.67 17.44 -10.46
CA ASP A 112 10.18 16.56 -11.52
C ASP A 112 10.20 15.07 -11.13
N LYS A 113 10.53 14.76 -9.88
CA LYS A 113 10.58 13.37 -9.39
C LYS A 113 9.19 12.76 -9.23
N ASP A 114 8.21 13.59 -8.93
CA ASP A 114 6.82 13.17 -8.79
C ASP A 114 6.19 12.95 -10.18
N ALA A 115 6.55 13.79 -11.17
CA ALA A 115 6.17 13.57 -12.56
C ALA A 115 6.73 12.25 -13.12
N ASP A 116 8.02 11.94 -12.86
CA ASP A 116 8.62 10.66 -13.26
C ASP A 116 7.93 9.46 -12.60
N ARG A 117 7.53 9.61 -11.33
CA ARG A 117 6.85 8.55 -10.58
C ARG A 117 5.47 8.26 -11.15
N ASP A 118 4.68 9.30 -11.40
CA ASP A 118 3.34 9.17 -11.96
C ASP A 118 3.41 8.63 -13.40
N GLY A 119 4.41 9.05 -14.18
CA GLY A 119 4.69 8.53 -15.51
C GLY A 119 4.87 7.01 -15.52
N LEU A 120 5.59 6.44 -14.56
CA LEU A 120 5.77 4.98 -14.45
C LEU A 120 4.46 4.22 -14.19
N ILE A 121 3.59 4.76 -13.33
CA ILE A 121 2.31 4.10 -13.02
C ILE A 121 1.38 4.17 -14.25
N ILE A 122 1.36 5.30 -14.95
CA ILE A 122 0.57 5.49 -16.18
C ILE A 122 1.10 4.57 -17.29
N GLU A 123 2.42 4.49 -17.47
CA GLU A 123 3.06 3.59 -18.44
C GLU A 123 2.70 2.12 -18.17
N ALA A 124 2.54 1.74 -16.89
CA ALA A 124 2.08 0.41 -16.49
C ALA A 124 0.58 0.17 -16.72
N GLY A 125 -0.16 1.16 -17.22
CA GLY A 125 -1.60 1.06 -17.52
C GLY A 125 -2.50 1.24 -16.30
N HIS A 126 -1.98 1.74 -15.18
CA HIS A 126 -2.76 1.92 -13.95
C HIS A 126 -3.25 3.36 -13.81
N ARG A 127 -4.49 3.49 -13.31
CA ARG A 127 -5.09 4.77 -12.97
C ARG A 127 -4.50 5.32 -11.67
N ILE A 128 -4.24 6.63 -11.61
CA ILE A 128 -3.76 7.32 -10.41
C ILE A 128 -4.81 8.32 -9.91
N ILE A 129 -4.99 8.39 -8.60
CA ILE A 129 -5.74 9.46 -7.91
C ILE A 129 -4.82 10.07 -6.86
N ARG A 130 -4.61 11.38 -6.90
CA ARG A 130 -3.74 12.10 -5.97
C ARG A 130 -4.56 13.00 -5.06
N TYR A 131 -4.32 12.89 -3.75
CA TYR A 131 -4.93 13.76 -2.75
C TYR A 131 -3.87 14.65 -2.09
N GLN A 132 -4.12 15.95 -2.02
CA GLN A 132 -3.24 16.93 -1.36
C GLN A 132 -3.31 16.90 0.18
N ARG A 133 -4.39 16.31 0.70
CA ARG A 133 -4.70 16.16 2.12
C ARG A 133 -5.71 15.04 2.24
N THR A 134 -6.04 14.63 3.47
CA THR A 134 -7.15 13.70 3.72
C THR A 134 -8.41 14.14 2.97
N PRO A 135 -8.91 13.33 2.02
CA PRO A 135 -10.09 13.67 1.25
C PRO A 135 -11.36 13.49 2.07
N ASP A 136 -12.43 14.13 1.62
CA ASP A 136 -13.76 13.83 2.15
C ASP A 136 -14.36 12.57 1.52
N ILE A 137 -15.31 11.93 2.20
CA ILE A 137 -15.94 10.68 1.73
C ILE A 137 -16.60 10.90 0.37
N ASP A 138 -17.31 12.02 0.21
CA ASP A 138 -18.00 12.34 -1.04
C ASP A 138 -17.02 12.60 -2.20
N GLN A 139 -15.85 13.19 -1.89
CA GLN A 139 -14.79 13.35 -2.87
C GLN A 139 -14.27 11.99 -3.33
N VAL A 140 -13.99 11.08 -2.39
CA VAL A 140 -13.56 9.72 -2.74
C VAL A 140 -14.61 9.00 -3.59
N LYS A 141 -15.89 9.03 -3.19
CA LYS A 141 -16.97 8.40 -3.97
C LYS A 141 -17.05 8.96 -5.38
N LYS A 142 -17.01 10.28 -5.54
CA LYS A 142 -17.01 10.96 -6.83
C LYS A 142 -15.80 10.55 -7.69
N ASP A 143 -14.61 10.58 -7.12
CA ASP A 143 -13.38 10.23 -7.84
C ASP A 143 -13.38 8.76 -8.25
N PHE A 144 -14.04 7.87 -7.51
CA PHE A 144 -14.22 6.47 -7.90
C PHE A 144 -15.48 6.21 -8.75
N GLY A 145 -16.22 7.24 -9.14
CA GLY A 145 -17.42 7.11 -9.96
C GLY A 145 -18.58 6.40 -9.25
N ILE A 146 -18.56 6.35 -7.92
CA ILE A 146 -19.66 5.82 -7.12
C ILE A 146 -20.74 6.90 -7.08
N ILE A 147 -21.75 6.72 -7.92
CA ILE A 147 -22.99 7.48 -7.83
C ILE A 147 -23.74 6.92 -6.63
N CYS A 148 -23.98 7.75 -5.61
CA CYS A 148 -24.94 7.43 -4.57
C CYS A 148 -26.31 7.30 -5.26
N ILE A 149 -26.71 6.08 -5.58
CA ILE A 149 -28.13 5.79 -5.77
C ILE A 149 -28.68 5.88 -4.35
N GLU A 150 -29.30 7.01 -4.04
CA GLU A 150 -30.16 7.09 -2.88
C GLU A 150 -31.13 5.93 -2.99
N THR A 151 -30.99 4.94 -2.12
CA THR A 151 -32.01 3.94 -1.91
C THR A 151 -33.24 4.71 -1.45
N THR A 152 -34.09 5.10 -2.39
CA THR A 152 -35.43 5.59 -2.10
C THR A 152 -36.07 4.50 -1.28
N THR A 153 -36.20 4.77 0.02
CA THR A 153 -37.11 4.08 0.91
C THR A 153 -38.45 4.04 0.19
N ILE A 154 -38.82 2.87 -0.34
CA ILE A 154 -40.21 2.61 -0.69
C ILE A 154 -40.91 2.53 0.67
N GLU A 155 -41.36 3.68 1.16
CA GLU A 155 -42.40 3.78 2.16
C GLU A 155 -43.60 3.00 1.63
N SER A 156 -43.83 1.82 2.20
CA SER A 156 -45.11 1.16 2.09
C SER A 156 -46.13 2.00 2.84
N GLU A 157 -46.81 2.92 2.15
CA GLU A 157 -48.12 3.38 2.58
C GLU A 157 -49.05 2.15 2.66
N THR A 158 -49.35 1.68 3.87
CA THR A 158 -50.53 0.88 4.12
C THR A 158 -51.53 1.73 4.89
N PRO A 159 -52.76 1.93 4.38
CA PRO A 159 -53.75 2.74 5.06
C PRO A 159 -54.26 2.00 6.30
N ASP A 160 -54.38 2.76 7.38
CA ASP A 160 -55.05 2.39 8.60
C ASP A 160 -56.53 2.03 8.32
N LYS A 161 -56.93 0.80 8.67
CA LYS A 161 -58.26 0.49 9.23
C LYS A 161 -58.44 -0.97 9.65
N THR A 162 -58.94 -1.08 10.88
CA THR A 162 -59.86 -2.08 11.47
C THR A 162 -59.28 -3.20 12.34
N SER A 163 -59.79 -3.22 13.57
CA SER A 163 -59.57 -4.17 14.64
C SER A 163 -60.30 -5.50 14.45
N LEU A 164 -59.81 -6.52 15.17
CA LEU A 164 -60.36 -7.87 15.40
C LEU A 164 -60.32 -8.75 14.13
N VAL A 165 -59.70 -9.93 14.14
CA VAL A 165 -60.10 -11.10 14.91
C VAL A 165 -58.89 -12.01 15.19
N SER A 166 -58.88 -12.52 16.41
CA SER A 166 -58.13 -13.64 16.96
C SER A 166 -58.21 -14.92 16.12
N GLU A 167 -57.06 -15.49 15.74
CA GLU A 167 -56.93 -16.94 15.60
C GLU A 167 -55.63 -17.43 16.24
N ALA A 168 -55.82 -18.31 17.21
CA ALA A 168 -54.78 -19.00 17.95
C ALA A 168 -54.09 -20.03 17.04
N PHE A 169 -52.76 -19.95 16.93
CA PHE A 169 -51.96 -21.10 16.52
C PHE A 169 -51.34 -21.72 17.77
N ILE A 170 -51.95 -22.83 18.19
CA ILE A 170 -51.43 -23.76 19.18
C ILE A 170 -50.21 -24.44 18.54
N PHE A 171 -49.02 -24.24 19.12
CA PHE A 171 -47.84 -25.05 18.82
C PHE A 171 -47.76 -26.16 19.88
N GLU A 172 -48.20 -27.35 19.51
CA GLU A 172 -48.02 -28.56 20.31
C GLU A 172 -46.55 -29.00 20.18
N THR A 173 -45.82 -28.94 21.30
CA THR A 173 -44.48 -29.51 21.41
C THR A 173 -44.60 -30.98 21.78
N GLU A 174 -44.45 -31.89 20.83
CA GLU A 174 -44.19 -33.30 21.15
C GLU A 174 -42.69 -33.50 21.42
N SER A 175 -42.36 -33.53 22.71
CA SER A 175 -41.19 -34.26 23.21
C SER A 175 -41.42 -35.76 23.06
N ASN A 176 -40.52 -36.48 22.41
CA ASN A 176 -40.43 -37.92 22.58
C ASN A 176 -38.97 -38.34 22.82
N GLU A 177 -38.67 -38.61 24.08
CA GLU A 177 -37.59 -39.50 24.50
C GLU A 177 -38.05 -40.96 24.30
N GLN A 178 -37.25 -41.78 23.62
CA GLN A 178 -37.03 -43.21 23.92
C GLN A 178 -35.91 -43.74 23.00
N LYS A 179 -34.69 -44.01 23.47
CA LYS A 179 -34.17 -45.07 24.35
C LYS A 179 -33.78 -46.37 23.59
N THR A 180 -32.49 -46.70 23.71
CA THR A 180 -31.81 -48.02 23.61
C THR A 180 -31.78 -48.78 22.27
N LEU A 181 -30.57 -49.04 21.74
CA LEU A 181 -29.69 -50.16 22.11
C LEU A 181 -28.22 -49.80 21.88
#